data_AF-A0A0G1V3E8-F1
#
_entry.id   AF-A0A0G1V3E8-F1
#
_cell.length_a   1.000
_cell.length_b   1.000
_cell.length_c   1.000
_cell.angle_alpha   90.00
_cell.angle_beta   90.00
_cell.angle_gamma   90.00
#
_symmetry.space_group_name_H-M   'P 1'
#
loop_
_entity.id
_entity.type
_entity.pdbx_description
1 polymer ?
#
loop_
_entity_poly.entity_id
_entity_poly.type
_entity_poly.pdbx_seq_one_letter_code
_entity_poly.pdbx_strand_id
1 'polypeptide(L)'
;SLLARSIRALSEGQKGLLSLCRFVLQKPGLLILDEPTNHINFRHLPILAKALDEYRGALIMVSHIPEFVSQIRIDTVVDLEHGTK
;
A
#
# COMPACT_ATOMS: atom_id res chain seq x y z
N SER A 1 4.68 0.45 -23.98
CA SER A 1 3.57 0.31 -23.00
C SER A 1 3.98 -0.70 -21.93
N LEU A 2 3.73 -0.42 -20.64
CA LEU A 2 3.93 -1.37 -19.53
C LEU A 2 3.16 -2.68 -19.75
N LEU A 3 2.09 -2.65 -20.54
CA LEU A 3 1.25 -3.80 -20.88
C LEU A 3 1.94 -4.81 -21.84
N ALA A 4 3.06 -4.43 -22.48
CA ALA A 4 3.74 -5.26 -23.48
C ALA A 4 5.01 -5.96 -22.94
N ARG A 5 5.34 -5.80 -21.65
CA ARG A 5 6.53 -6.40 -21.04
C ARG A 5 6.15 -7.60 -20.18
N SER A 6 6.94 -8.66 -20.26
CA SER A 6 6.84 -9.79 -19.33
C SER A 6 6.99 -9.31 -17.88
N ILE A 7 6.18 -9.84 -16.97
CA ILE A 7 6.23 -9.54 -15.53
C ILE A 7 7.65 -9.76 -14.97
N ARG A 8 8.38 -10.74 -15.52
CA ARG A 8 9.77 -11.04 -15.13
C ARG A 8 10.74 -9.89 -15.44
N ALA A 9 10.42 -9.05 -16.42
CA ALA A 9 11.24 -7.93 -16.84
C ALA A 9 10.87 -6.61 -16.13
N LEU A 10 9.91 -6.62 -15.21
CA LEU A 10 9.55 -5.46 -14.39
C LEU A 10 10.56 -5.31 -13.25
N SER A 11 10.89 -4.07 -12.89
CA SER A 11 11.62 -3.80 -11.64
C SER A 11 10.75 -4.17 -10.43
N GLU A 12 11.35 -4.36 -9.26
CA GLU A 12 10.59 -4.68 -8.04
C GLU A 12 9.54 -3.61 -7.72
N GLY A 13 9.86 -2.32 -7.91
CA GLY A 13 8.88 -1.24 -7.76
C GLY A 13 7.72 -1.30 -8.77
N GLN A 14 7.97 -1.77 -10.01
CA GLN A 14 6.92 -1.97 -11.01
C GLN A 14 6.05 -3.19 -10.70
N LYS A 15 6.63 -4.25 -10.12
CA LYS A 15 5.87 -5.42 -9.65
C LYS A 15 4.98 -5.05 -8.47
N GLY A 16 5.50 -4.29 -7.50
CA GLY A 16 4.70 -3.77 -6.38
C GLY A 16 3.52 -2.93 -6.85
N LEU A 17 3.75 -2.00 -7.78
CA LEU A 17 2.68 -1.19 -8.38
C LEU A 17 1.66 -2.04 -9.15
N LEU A 18 2.11 -3.04 -9.91
CA LEU A 18 1.21 -3.96 -10.62
C LEU A 18 0.33 -4.75 -9.66
N SER A 19 0.90 -5.28 -8.57
CA SER A 19 0.14 -5.99 -7.53
C SER A 19 -0.91 -5.08 -6.88
N LEU A 20 -0.54 -3.84 -6.53
CA LEU A 20 -1.48 -2.84 -6.03
C LEU A 20 -2.62 -2.57 -7.02
N CYS A 21 -2.31 -2.33 -8.29
CA CYS A 21 -3.31 -2.13 -9.33
C CYS A 21 -4.25 -3.34 -9.48
N ARG A 22 -3.72 -4.56 -9.38
CA ARG A 22 -4.52 -5.79 -9.41
C ARG A 22 -5.49 -5.88 -8.23
N PHE A 23 -5.06 -5.50 -7.03
CA PHE A 23 -5.94 -5.45 -5.85
C PHE A 23 -7.02 -4.38 -5.97
N VAL A 24 -6.67 -3.16 -6.41
CA VAL A 24 -7.64 -2.08 -6.63
C VAL A 24 -8.71 -2.49 -7.64
N LEU A 25 -8.33 -3.21 -8.71
CA LEU A 25 -9.28 -3.72 -9.71
C LEU A 25 -10.27 -4.76 -9.15
N GLN A 26 -9.87 -5.53 -8.12
CA GLN A 26 -10.73 -6.53 -7.49
C GLN A 26 -11.79 -5.92 -6.57
N LYS A 27 -11.64 -4.63 -6.20
CA LYS A 27 -12.56 -3.90 -5.31
C LYS A 27 -12.97 -4.71 -4.06
N PRO A 28 -12.01 -5.21 -3.26
CA PRO A 28 -12.35 -5.96 -2.06
C PRO A 28 -13.17 -5.10 -1.08
N GLY A 29 -13.95 -5.75 -0.22
CA GLY A 29 -14.64 -5.06 0.88
C GLY A 29 -13.71 -4.69 2.03
N LEU A 30 -12.61 -5.44 2.20
CA LEU A 30 -11.59 -5.28 3.24
C LEU A 30 -10.20 -5.49 2.62
N LEU A 31 -9.28 -4.58 2.91
CA LEU A 31 -7.88 -4.64 2.53
C LEU A 31 -7.02 -4.65 3.80
N ILE A 32 -6.14 -5.64 3.92
CA ILE A 32 -5.19 -5.75 5.03
C ILE A 32 -3.78 -5.65 4.43
N LEU A 33 -2.99 -4.71 4.92
CA LEU A 33 -1.63 -4.44 4.44
C LEU A 33 -0.64 -4.53 5.59
N ASP A 34 0.41 -5.33 5.38
CA ASP A 34 1.55 -5.43 6.29
C ASP A 34 2.75 -4.74 5.64
N GLU A 35 3.22 -3.65 6.26
CA GLU A 35 4.32 -2.81 5.76
C GLU A 35 4.26 -2.49 4.25
N PRO A 36 3.19 -1.82 3.78
CA PRO A 36 2.95 -1.63 2.34
C PRO A 36 3.95 -0.70 1.66
N THR A 37 4.76 0.02 2.43
CA THR A 37 5.84 0.88 1.92
C THR A 37 7.12 0.09 1.64
N ASN A 38 7.22 -1.16 2.13
CA ASN A 38 8.42 -1.95 2.00
C ASN A 38 8.71 -2.29 0.53
N HIS A 39 9.99 -2.23 0.14
CA HIS A 39 10.46 -2.41 -1.24
C HIS A 39 9.88 -1.43 -2.29
N ILE A 40 9.10 -0.43 -1.87
CA ILE A 40 8.59 0.62 -2.76
C ILE A 40 9.57 1.78 -2.81
N ASN A 41 9.92 2.20 -4.03
CA ASN A 41 10.75 3.38 -4.22
C ASN A 41 10.00 4.62 -3.70
N PHE A 42 10.71 5.51 -2.99
CA PHE A 42 10.15 6.73 -2.39
C PHE A 42 9.27 7.55 -3.36
N ARG A 43 9.63 7.59 -4.65
CA ARG A 43 8.86 8.32 -5.70
C ARG A 43 7.45 7.78 -5.94
N HIS A 44 7.18 6.54 -5.52
CA HIS A 44 5.89 5.86 -5.69
C HIS A 44 5.06 5.87 -4.41
N LEU A 45 5.62 6.25 -3.25
CA LEU A 45 4.89 6.35 -2.00
C LEU A 45 3.69 7.31 -2.08
N PRO A 46 3.78 8.51 -2.70
CA PRO A 46 2.62 9.39 -2.82
C PRO A 46 1.49 8.81 -3.68
N ILE A 47 1.84 8.00 -4.69
CA ILE A 47 0.87 7.34 -5.57
C ILE A 47 0.12 6.25 -4.80
N LEU A 48 0.87 5.46 -4.01
CA LEU A 48 0.29 4.45 -3.14
C LEU A 48 -0.61 5.07 -2.08
N ALA A 49 -0.13 6.11 -1.37
CA ALA A 49 -0.90 6.79 -0.34
C ALA A 49 -2.24 7.33 -0.90
N LYS A 50 -2.19 8.00 -2.05
CA LYS A 50 -3.39 8.47 -2.75
C LYS A 50 -4.37 7.35 -3.10
N ALA A 51 -3.86 6.22 -3.61
CA ALA A 51 -4.71 5.08 -3.95
C ALA A 51 -5.41 4.46 -2.73
N LEU A 52 -4.74 4.47 -1.57
CA LEU A 52 -5.30 4.00 -0.31
C LEU A 52 -6.27 5.01 0.31
N ASP A 53 -6.03 6.31 0.17
CA ASP A 53 -6.94 7.37 0.60
C ASP A 53 -8.28 7.34 -0.18
N GLU A 54 -8.21 7.08 -1.49
CA GLU A 54 -9.37 6.96 -2.37
C GLU A 54 -10.10 5.60 -2.23
N TYR A 55 -9.52 4.65 -1.50
CA TYR A 55 -10.10 3.32 -1.32
C TYR A 55 -11.37 3.39 -0.47
N ARG A 56 -12.45 2.83 -1.01
CA ARG A 56 -13.80 2.89 -0.38
C ARG A 56 -14.12 1.71 0.53
N GLY A 57 -13.31 0.66 0.53
CA GLY A 57 -13.47 -0.48 1.43
C GLY A 57 -12.86 -0.23 2.80
N ALA A 58 -13.02 -1.18 3.71
CA ALA A 58 -12.31 -1.15 4.99
C ALA A 58 -10.81 -1.38 4.78
N LEU A 59 -9.97 -0.60 5.45
CA LEU A 59 -8.52 -0.68 5.39
C LEU A 59 -7.96 -0.97 6.78
N ILE A 60 -7.14 -2.00 6.89
CA ILE A 60 -6.29 -2.27 8.05
C ILE A 60 -4.85 -2.26 7.55
N MET A 61 -3.98 -1.51 8.22
CA MET A 61 -2.59 -1.37 7.83
C MET A 61 -1.68 -1.42 9.04
N VAL A 62 -0.54 -2.09 8.87
CA VAL A 62 0.63 -1.93 9.73
C VAL A 62 1.66 -1.11 8.95
N SER A 63 2.16 -0.02 9.55
CA SER A 63 3.20 0.81 8.95
C SER A 63 4.07 1.45 10.02
N HIS A 64 5.37 1.50 9.76
CA HIS A 64 6.35 2.21 10.60
C HIS A 64 6.66 3.65 10.14
N ILE A 65 5.96 4.20 9.13
CA ILE A 65 6.29 5.50 8.52
C ILE A 65 5.14 6.51 8.73
N PRO A 66 5.22 7.39 9.75
CA PRO A 66 4.15 8.35 10.07
C PRO A 66 3.80 9.29 8.92
N GLU A 67 4.79 9.73 8.13
CA GLU A 67 4.58 10.65 7.01
C GLU A 67 3.81 10.00 5.85
N PHE A 68 3.85 8.67 5.75
CA PHE A 68 3.06 7.93 4.77
C PHE A 68 1.62 7.75 5.26
N VAL A 69 1.46 7.37 6.54
CA VAL A 69 0.13 7.18 7.15
C VAL A 69 -0.66 8.49 7.17
N SER A 70 -0.01 9.63 7.40
CA SER A 70 -0.68 10.95 7.43
C SER A 70 -1.26 11.41 6.08
N GLN A 71 -0.88 10.77 4.98
CA GLN A 71 -1.43 11.04 3.64
C GLN A 71 -2.69 10.22 3.33
N ILE A 72 -3.14 9.39 4.26
CA ILE A 72 -4.27 8.47 4.09
C ILE A 72 -5.33 8.82 5.13
N ARG A 73 -6.61 8.85 4.74
CA ARG A 73 -7.72 8.93 5.69
C ARG A 73 -7.76 7.69 6.59
N ILE A 74 -7.39 7.88 7.85
CA ILE A 74 -7.42 6.85 8.90
C ILE A 74 -8.41 7.25 9.98
N ASP A 75 -9.38 6.38 10.25
CA ASP A 75 -10.40 6.62 11.27
C ASP A 75 -9.92 6.27 12.69
N THR A 76 -8.96 5.35 12.81
CA THR A 76 -8.43 4.89 14.10
C THR A 76 -6.98 4.46 13.96
N VAL A 77 -6.14 4.93 14.89
CA VAL A 77 -4.74 4.52 15.03
C VAL A 77 -4.61 3.69 16.30
N VAL A 78 -3.93 2.55 16.20
CA VAL A 78 -3.59 1.70 17.34
C VAL A 78 -2.08 1.63 17.45
N ASP A 79 -1.54 2.29 18.48
CA ASP A 79 -0.12 2.21 18.79
C ASP A 79 0.17 0.93 19.58
N LEU A 80 0.96 0.05 18.98
CA LEU A 80 1.45 -1.16 19.65
C LEU A 80 2.67 -0.79 20.50
N GLU A 81 2.43 -0.12 21.64
CA GLU A 81 3.48 0.12 22.63
C GLU A 81 3.80 -1.19 23.36
N HIS A 82 4.99 -1.76 23.08
CA HIS A 82 5.59 -2.90 23.78
C HIS A 82 4.74 -4.18 23.81
N GLY A 83 5.16 -5.19 23.03
CA GLY A 83 4.67 -6.55 23.21
C GLY A 83 4.78 -6.98 24.67
N THR A 84 3.65 -7.31 25.28
CA THR A 84 3.62 -7.98 26.58
C THR A 84 4.43 -9.27 26.43
N LYS A 85 5.59 -9.31 27.08
CA LYS A 85 6.30 -10.57 27.33
C LYS A 85 5.55 -11.38 28.37
#